data_AF-A0A094BIV4-F1
#
_entry.id   AF-A0A094BIV4-F1
#
_cell.length_a   1.000
_cell.length_b   1.000
_cell.length_c   1.000
_cell.angle_alpha   90.00
_cell.angle_beta   90.00
_cell.angle_gamma   90.00
#
_symmetry.space_group_name_H-M   'P 1'
#
loop_
_entity.id
_entity.type
_entity.pdbx_description
1 polymer ?
#
loop_
_entity_poly.entity_id
_entity_poly.type
_entity_poly.pdbx_seq_one_letter_code
_entity_poly.pdbx_strand_id
1 'polypeptide(L)'
;MHLYDLLADISSITFPRGTAFSPLTLKMDSTYDYYSLSKLDADPDDLFSQTASLLTSVRDKMETEDPHDAEQAVYEEYTIATMASMIFGSNFIESSGSTKDISEKVCQSVFAGFTVDPELPSIAPDYRETRDFLREHKRPADQDAIMRARVEIIDHAKAWTYLLSALLKGPLTEEHLLTTHRILCASLPLEDGTPYAGIYRTVPVCAGFTSFAPASSVPGLMRTLVSDYNLAIHRATERGSLDPFTLAAEFAH
;
A
#
# COMPACT_ATOMS: atom_id res chain seq x y z
N MET A 1 -19.00 16.12 3.72
CA MET A 1 -17.74 16.23 4.47
C MET A 1 -16.83 15.15 3.94
N HIS A 2 -15.75 15.54 3.30
CA HIS A 2 -14.81 14.66 2.62
C HIS A 2 -13.69 14.27 3.60
N LEU A 3 -12.97 13.17 3.33
CA LEU A 3 -11.90 12.64 4.20
C LEU A 3 -10.84 13.70 4.56
N TYR A 4 -10.61 14.67 3.68
CA TYR A 4 -9.65 15.75 3.90
C TYR A 4 -10.06 16.76 4.97
N ASP A 5 -11.36 16.93 5.22
CA ASP A 5 -11.88 17.83 6.26
C ASP A 5 -11.49 17.36 7.68
N LEU A 6 -11.01 16.11 7.82
CA LEU A 6 -10.72 15.46 9.11
C LEU A 6 -9.25 15.50 9.52
N LEU A 7 -8.35 15.99 8.66
CA LEU A 7 -6.89 16.00 8.92
C LEU A 7 -6.43 17.21 9.77
N ALA A 8 -7.36 18.04 10.26
CA ALA A 8 -7.09 19.38 10.80
C ALA A 8 -6.24 19.42 12.10
N ASP A 9 -6.15 18.32 12.87
CA ASP A 9 -5.65 18.36 14.26
C ASP A 9 -4.34 17.60 14.52
N ILE A 10 -3.68 17.07 13.49
CA ILE A 10 -2.46 16.25 13.70
C ILE A 10 -1.25 17.12 14.12
N SER A 11 -1.24 18.41 13.77
CA SER A 11 -0.15 19.34 14.14
C SER A 11 -0.07 19.62 15.65
N SER A 12 -1.05 19.19 16.44
CA SER A 12 -1.08 19.34 17.91
C SER A 12 -0.61 18.08 18.66
N ILE A 13 -0.45 16.95 17.97
CA ILE A 13 -0.06 15.67 18.57
C ILE A 13 1.46 15.62 18.71
N THR A 14 1.94 15.74 19.96
CA THR A 14 3.32 15.44 20.30
C THR A 14 3.40 14.00 20.80
N PHE A 15 4.34 13.21 20.28
CA PHE A 15 4.64 11.91 20.88
C PHE A 15 5.08 12.14 22.34
N PRO A 16 4.53 11.39 23.31
CA PRO A 16 5.07 11.41 24.66
C PRO A 16 6.52 10.94 24.58
N ARG A 17 7.46 11.77 25.05
CA ARG A 17 8.89 11.39 25.16
C ARG A 17 8.98 10.04 25.84
N GLY A 18 9.43 9.02 25.11
CA GLY A 18 9.61 7.69 25.64
C GLY A 18 10.52 7.75 26.86
N THR A 19 10.00 7.37 28.03
CA THR A 19 10.86 7.07 29.17
C THR A 19 11.70 5.86 28.77
N ALA A 20 13.03 5.98 28.83
CA ALA A 20 14.03 5.05 28.32
C ALA A 20 14.00 3.60 28.89
N PHE A 21 12.89 3.16 29.47
CA PHE A 21 12.69 1.83 30.02
C PHE A 21 11.28 1.34 29.71
N SER A 22 11.05 0.91 28.47
CA SER A 22 9.91 0.06 28.14
C SER A 22 10.43 -1.38 27.94
N PRO A 23 10.03 -2.38 28.75
CA PRO A 23 10.55 -3.74 28.69
C PRO A 23 9.97 -4.58 27.53
N LEU A 24 9.31 -3.92 26.58
CA LEU A 24 8.58 -4.55 25.49
C LEU A 24 9.48 -4.60 24.25
N THR A 25 10.22 -5.70 24.11
CA THR A 25 10.99 -5.98 22.90
C THR A 25 10.07 -6.68 21.89
N LEU A 26 9.52 -5.92 20.95
CA LEU A 26 8.88 -6.48 19.76
C LEU A 26 9.97 -7.13 18.89
N LYS A 27 9.99 -8.45 18.83
CA LYS A 27 10.86 -9.19 17.94
C LYS A 27 10.28 -9.11 16.53
N MET A 28 10.70 -8.11 15.76
CA MET A 28 10.38 -7.99 14.34
C MET A 28 11.01 -9.18 13.58
N ASP A 29 10.22 -9.81 12.72
CA ASP A 29 10.68 -10.89 11.83
C ASP A 29 11.61 -10.34 10.73
N SER A 30 12.53 -11.16 10.21
CA SER A 30 13.56 -10.75 9.23
C SER A 30 12.97 -10.26 7.90
N THR A 31 11.68 -10.48 7.67
CA THR A 31 10.93 -9.98 6.50
C THR A 31 10.65 -8.47 6.61
N TYR A 32 10.53 -7.93 7.82
CA TYR A 32 10.43 -6.48 8.08
C TYR A 32 11.78 -5.75 8.01
N ASP A 33 12.87 -6.50 7.87
CA ASP A 33 14.24 -5.97 8.03
C ASP A 33 14.77 -5.23 6.77
N TYR A 34 13.98 -5.17 5.69
CA TYR A 34 14.37 -4.40 4.50
C TYR A 34 13.93 -2.92 4.57
N TYR A 35 12.80 -2.65 5.25
CA TYR A 35 12.39 -1.32 5.75
C TYR A 35 12.66 -1.19 7.25
N SER A 36 13.56 -1.99 7.79
CA SER A 36 13.95 -1.86 9.18
C SER A 36 14.40 -0.42 9.41
N LEU A 37 13.84 0.21 10.42
CA LEU A 37 14.42 1.38 11.07
C LEU A 37 15.88 1.13 11.53
N SER A 38 16.42 -0.09 11.36
CA SER A 38 17.86 -0.40 11.51
C SER A 38 18.71 -0.04 10.27
N LYS A 39 18.11 0.17 9.08
CA LYS A 39 18.81 0.63 7.85
C LYS A 39 18.54 2.10 7.54
N LEU A 40 17.42 2.64 8.02
CA LEU A 40 17.21 4.07 8.13
C LEU A 40 17.87 4.49 9.43
N ASP A 41 19.08 5.04 9.39
CA ASP A 41 19.73 5.74 10.51
C ASP A 41 18.94 7.03 10.91
N ALA A 42 17.63 7.04 10.70
CA ALA A 42 16.73 8.15 10.93
C ALA A 42 16.06 7.94 12.28
N ASP A 43 16.22 8.93 13.16
CA ASP A 43 15.53 8.98 14.43
C ASP A 43 14.00 8.91 14.19
N PRO A 44 13.25 8.03 14.89
CA PRO A 44 11.79 8.04 14.84
C PRO A 44 11.18 9.43 15.06
N ASP A 45 11.80 10.28 15.87
CA ASP A 45 11.36 11.66 16.09
C ASP A 45 11.57 12.53 14.84
N ASP A 46 12.64 12.30 14.06
CA ASP A 46 12.91 12.98 12.79
C ASP A 46 11.89 12.55 11.73
N LEU A 47 11.59 11.25 11.65
CA LEU A 47 10.56 10.72 10.73
C LEU A 47 9.18 11.28 11.06
N PHE A 48 8.83 11.35 12.35
CA PHE A 48 7.59 11.97 12.80
C PHE A 48 7.53 13.46 12.43
N SER A 49 8.61 14.19 12.68
CA SER A 49 8.70 15.63 12.35
C SER A 49 8.56 15.90 10.86
N GLN A 50 9.22 15.10 10.01
CA GLN A 50 9.07 15.18 8.56
C GLN A 50 7.62 14.91 8.14
N THR A 51 7.00 13.91 8.75
CA THR A 51 5.62 13.53 8.42
C THR A 51 4.61 14.59 8.86
N ALA A 52 4.77 15.18 10.05
CA ALA A 52 3.95 16.30 10.52
C ALA A 52 4.10 17.55 9.63
N SER A 53 5.31 17.81 9.14
CA SER A 53 5.58 18.89 8.18
C SER A 53 4.90 18.65 6.83
N LEU A 54 4.89 17.41 6.34
CA LEU A 54 4.16 17.04 5.11
C LEU A 54 2.65 17.25 5.27
N LEU A 55 2.06 16.80 6.38
CA LEU A 55 0.64 16.99 6.66
C LEU A 55 0.25 18.47 6.73
N THR A 56 1.09 19.29 7.36
CA THR A 56 0.92 20.74 7.38
C THR A 56 0.97 21.33 5.97
N SER A 57 1.95 20.92 5.16
CA SER A 57 2.09 21.36 3.78
C SER A 57 0.91 20.96 2.90
N VAL A 58 0.34 19.76 3.12
CA VAL A 58 -0.88 19.31 2.43
C VAL A 58 -2.06 20.20 2.82
N ARG A 59 -2.27 20.45 4.12
CA ARG A 59 -3.34 21.33 4.61
C ARG A 59 -3.24 22.72 3.98
N ASP A 60 -2.07 23.35 4.07
CA ASP A 60 -1.86 24.71 3.56
C ASP A 60 -2.16 24.79 2.05
N LYS A 61 -1.80 23.74 1.30
CA LYS A 61 -2.14 23.62 -0.14
C LYS A 61 -3.63 23.41 -0.40
N MET A 62 -4.32 22.65 0.44
CA MET A 62 -5.77 22.41 0.31
C MET A 62 -6.61 23.64 0.67
N GLU A 63 -6.10 24.51 1.55
CA GLU A 63 -6.73 25.80 1.91
C GLU A 63 -6.48 26.90 0.88
N THR A 64 -5.60 26.68 -0.09
CA THR A 64 -5.35 27.63 -1.18
C THR A 64 -6.47 27.52 -2.21
N GLU A 65 -7.32 28.55 -2.32
CA GLU A 65 -8.52 28.54 -3.18
C GLU A 65 -8.23 28.55 -4.69
N ASP A 66 -6.97 28.72 -5.12
CA ASP A 66 -6.58 28.70 -6.54
C ASP A 66 -5.05 28.48 -6.67
N PRO A 67 -4.53 27.25 -6.48
CA PRO A 67 -3.11 26.98 -6.61
C PRO A 67 -2.67 27.23 -8.06
N HIS A 68 -1.52 27.86 -8.26
CA HIS A 68 -1.00 28.09 -9.60
C HIS A 68 -0.81 26.73 -10.31
N ASP A 69 -1.19 26.62 -11.59
CA ASP A 69 -1.09 25.37 -12.40
C ASP A 69 0.24 24.61 -12.22
N ALA A 70 1.36 25.32 -12.06
CA ALA A 70 2.68 24.74 -11.85
C ALA A 70 2.84 24.06 -10.48
N GLU A 71 2.25 24.63 -9.42
CA GLU A 71 2.28 24.04 -8.08
C GLU A 71 1.37 22.82 -7.95
N GLN A 72 0.24 22.85 -8.66
CA GLN A 72 -0.66 21.70 -8.78
C GLN A 72 0.04 20.54 -9.51
N ALA A 73 0.69 20.82 -10.66
CA ALA A 73 1.42 19.81 -11.41
C ALA A 73 2.54 19.15 -10.57
N VAL A 74 3.31 19.95 -9.81
CA VAL A 74 4.35 19.43 -8.91
C VAL A 74 3.76 18.54 -7.80
N TYR A 75 2.60 18.93 -7.25
CA TYR A 75 1.93 18.13 -6.22
C TYR A 75 1.38 16.81 -6.78
N GLU A 76 0.78 16.85 -7.97
CA GLU A 76 0.29 15.66 -8.67
C GLU A 76 1.45 14.70 -8.98
N GLU A 77 2.56 15.21 -9.52
CA GLU A 77 3.76 14.42 -9.80
C GLU A 77 4.33 13.78 -8.52
N TYR A 78 4.45 14.55 -7.43
CA TYR A 78 4.92 14.05 -6.15
C TYR A 78 4.01 12.94 -5.59
N THR A 79 2.69 13.14 -5.68
CA THR A 79 1.69 12.18 -5.21
C THR A 79 1.77 10.88 -6.01
N ILE A 80 1.87 10.97 -7.34
CA ILE A 80 2.05 9.82 -8.23
C ILE A 80 3.33 9.06 -7.91
N ALA A 81 4.46 9.76 -7.76
CA ALA A 81 5.74 9.16 -7.40
C ALA A 81 5.67 8.44 -6.04
N THR A 82 4.99 9.03 -5.06
CA THR A 82 4.83 8.47 -3.72
C THR A 82 3.99 7.19 -3.74
N MET A 83 2.85 7.20 -4.44
CA MET A 83 2.01 6.01 -4.62
C MET A 83 2.76 4.88 -5.34
N ALA A 84 3.55 5.21 -6.37
CA ALA A 84 4.34 4.24 -7.10
C ALA A 84 5.48 3.65 -6.26
N SER A 85 6.18 4.48 -5.48
CA SER A 85 7.20 4.03 -4.52
C SER A 85 6.63 3.10 -3.44
N MET A 86 5.41 3.37 -2.95
CA MET A 86 4.70 2.48 -2.00
C MET A 86 4.39 1.11 -2.62
N ILE A 87 3.91 1.07 -3.87
CA ILE A 87 3.65 -0.18 -4.60
C ILE A 87 4.96 -0.96 -4.79
N PHE A 88 6.03 -0.30 -5.24
CA PHE A 88 7.35 -0.91 -5.35
C PHE A 88 7.79 -1.55 -4.03
N GLY A 89 7.68 -0.80 -2.91
CA GLY A 89 8.04 -1.29 -1.59
C GLY A 89 7.22 -2.52 -1.17
N SER A 90 5.91 -2.49 -1.40
CA SER A 90 5.02 -3.62 -1.08
C SER A 90 5.33 -4.85 -1.93
N ASN A 91 5.55 -4.68 -3.24
CA ASN A 91 5.96 -5.79 -4.09
C ASN A 91 7.33 -6.35 -3.67
N PHE A 92 8.27 -5.48 -3.32
CA PHE A 92 9.61 -5.87 -2.93
C PHE A 92 9.62 -6.74 -1.65
N ILE A 93 8.81 -6.38 -0.64
CA ILE A 93 8.66 -7.18 0.60
C ILE A 93 8.20 -8.60 0.29
N GLU A 94 7.24 -8.75 -0.64
CA GLU A 94 6.73 -10.06 -1.08
C GLU A 94 7.65 -10.76 -2.09
N SER A 95 8.90 -10.28 -2.28
CA SER A 95 9.83 -10.80 -3.28
C SER A 95 9.22 -10.87 -4.68
N SER A 96 8.45 -9.84 -5.04
CA SER A 96 7.67 -9.71 -6.28
C SER A 96 8.10 -8.45 -7.06
N GLY A 97 7.64 -8.28 -8.29
CA GLY A 97 7.93 -7.07 -9.08
C GLY A 97 9.38 -6.94 -9.58
N SER A 98 9.78 -5.71 -9.92
CA SER A 98 11.03 -5.36 -10.62
C SER A 98 11.80 -4.20 -9.95
N THR A 99 12.70 -3.52 -10.66
CA THR A 99 13.40 -2.34 -10.17
C THR A 99 12.42 -1.21 -9.84
N LYS A 100 12.88 -0.25 -9.01
CA LYS A 100 12.09 0.93 -8.63
C LYS A 100 11.66 1.72 -9.88
N ASP A 101 12.61 2.04 -10.76
CA ASP A 101 12.36 2.86 -11.95
C ASP A 101 11.34 2.22 -12.90
N ILE A 102 11.47 0.90 -13.14
CA ILE A 102 10.49 0.15 -13.95
C ILE A 102 9.12 0.15 -13.28
N SER A 103 9.08 -0.07 -11.96
CA SER A 103 7.83 -0.09 -11.20
C SER A 103 7.13 1.27 -11.26
N GLU A 104 7.88 2.36 -11.11
CA GLU A 104 7.36 3.72 -11.20
C GLU A 104 6.81 4.05 -12.59
N LYS A 105 7.55 3.72 -13.65
CA LYS A 105 7.11 3.90 -15.03
C LYS A 105 5.80 3.17 -15.34
N VAL A 106 5.67 1.93 -14.86
CA VAL A 106 4.44 1.14 -15.03
C VAL A 106 3.29 1.75 -14.23
N CYS A 107 3.51 2.09 -12.95
CA CYS A 107 2.49 2.70 -12.10
C CYS A 107 1.98 4.03 -12.69
N GLN A 108 2.88 4.91 -13.13
CA GLN A 108 2.55 6.17 -13.79
C GLN A 108 1.62 5.96 -14.99
N SER A 109 1.92 4.96 -15.82
CA SER A 109 1.10 4.64 -16.99
C SER A 109 -0.31 4.17 -16.58
N VAL A 110 -0.40 3.31 -15.56
CA VAL A 110 -1.68 2.82 -15.04
C VAL A 110 -2.50 3.97 -14.41
N PHE A 111 -1.87 4.83 -13.61
CA PHE A 111 -2.53 5.96 -12.96
C PHE A 111 -3.03 7.01 -13.94
N ALA A 112 -2.31 7.21 -15.06
CA ALA A 112 -2.77 8.03 -16.17
C ALA A 112 -3.91 7.39 -16.99
N GLY A 113 -4.36 6.18 -16.62
CA GLY A 113 -5.45 5.46 -17.29
C GLY A 113 -5.04 4.71 -18.56
N PHE A 114 -3.74 4.62 -18.85
CA PHE A 114 -3.27 3.85 -19.99
C PHE A 114 -3.33 2.35 -19.72
N THR A 115 -3.71 1.58 -20.75
CA THR A 115 -3.58 0.12 -20.70
C THR A 115 -2.11 -0.24 -20.91
N VAL A 116 -1.51 -0.88 -19.91
CA VAL A 116 -0.14 -1.38 -19.97
C VAL A 116 -0.17 -2.85 -20.40
N ASP A 117 0.58 -3.17 -21.45
CA ASP A 117 0.72 -4.55 -21.92
C ASP A 117 1.52 -5.38 -20.88
N PRO A 118 0.99 -6.52 -20.40
CA PRO A 118 1.71 -7.43 -19.54
C PRO A 118 2.88 -8.12 -20.25
N GLU A 119 2.83 -8.26 -21.58
CA GLU A 119 3.93 -8.81 -22.36
C GLU A 119 5.01 -7.75 -22.59
N LEU A 120 6.26 -8.15 -22.37
CA LEU A 120 7.42 -7.29 -22.56
C LEU A 120 8.38 -7.94 -23.56
N PRO A 121 8.59 -7.35 -24.75
CA PRO A 121 9.50 -7.90 -25.74
C PRO A 121 10.92 -8.05 -25.18
N SER A 122 11.60 -9.16 -25.48
CA SER A 122 12.95 -9.45 -24.97
C SER A 122 14.02 -8.44 -25.41
N ILE A 123 13.75 -7.68 -26.49
CA ILE A 123 14.58 -6.59 -26.98
C ILE A 123 14.45 -5.31 -26.13
N ALA A 124 13.37 -5.17 -25.36
CA ALA A 124 13.11 -3.98 -24.55
C ALA A 124 14.19 -3.83 -23.45
N PRO A 125 14.66 -2.60 -23.15
CA PRO A 125 15.57 -2.34 -22.04
C PRO A 125 15.01 -2.84 -20.70
N ASP A 126 13.74 -2.52 -20.42
CA ASP A 126 13.02 -2.93 -19.23
C ASP A 126 13.08 -4.46 -19.04
N TYR A 127 13.04 -5.26 -20.11
CA TYR A 127 13.12 -6.73 -20.01
C TYR A 127 14.46 -7.19 -19.45
N ARG A 128 15.56 -6.60 -19.96
CA ARG A 128 16.91 -6.97 -19.52
C ARG A 128 17.17 -6.53 -18.10
N GLU A 129 16.74 -5.32 -17.75
CA GLU A 129 16.89 -4.78 -16.42
C GLU A 129 16.07 -5.56 -15.39
N THR A 130 14.80 -5.91 -15.68
CA THR A 130 14.02 -6.81 -14.82
C THR A 130 14.72 -8.15 -14.64
N ARG A 131 15.21 -8.77 -15.72
CA ARG A 131 15.94 -10.05 -15.64
C ARG A 131 17.17 -9.96 -14.73
N ASP A 132 17.96 -8.90 -14.88
CA ASP A 132 19.21 -8.74 -14.14
C ASP A 132 18.91 -8.46 -12.66
N PHE A 133 17.89 -7.66 -12.37
CA PHE A 133 17.37 -7.44 -11.00
C PHE A 133 16.90 -8.75 -10.35
N LEU A 134 16.12 -9.57 -11.06
CA LEU A 134 15.65 -10.87 -10.55
C LEU A 134 16.84 -11.78 -10.22
N ARG A 135 17.87 -11.83 -11.06
CA ARG A 135 19.10 -12.61 -10.82
C ARG A 135 19.88 -12.13 -9.60
N GLU A 136 20.06 -10.82 -9.46
CA GLU A 136 20.73 -10.22 -8.31
C GLU A 136 20.05 -10.60 -6.99
N HIS A 137 18.72 -10.66 -7.01
CA HIS A 137 17.89 -11.04 -5.85
C HIS A 137 17.64 -12.55 -5.74
N LYS A 138 18.36 -13.38 -6.51
CA LYS A 138 18.26 -14.85 -6.50
C LYS A 138 16.85 -15.39 -6.78
N ARG A 139 16.08 -14.67 -7.59
CA ARG A 139 14.75 -15.04 -8.06
C ARG A 139 14.84 -15.70 -9.45
N PRO A 140 13.84 -16.51 -9.85
CA PRO A 140 13.70 -16.96 -11.23
C PRO A 140 13.72 -15.77 -12.18
N ALA A 141 14.40 -15.91 -13.32
CA ALA A 141 14.62 -14.83 -14.29
C ALA A 141 14.47 -15.33 -15.74
N ASP A 142 13.65 -16.36 -15.92
CA ASP A 142 13.16 -16.78 -17.23
C ASP A 142 12.06 -15.83 -17.72
N GLN A 143 11.56 -16.07 -18.93
CA GLN A 143 10.56 -15.22 -19.56
C GLN A 143 9.29 -15.13 -18.71
N ASP A 144 8.81 -16.25 -18.16
CA ASP A 144 7.58 -16.30 -17.38
C ASP A 144 7.72 -15.51 -16.08
N ALA A 145 8.87 -15.61 -15.40
CA ALA A 145 9.17 -14.83 -14.20
C ALA A 145 9.22 -13.32 -14.47
N ILE A 146 9.77 -12.90 -15.62
CA ILE A 146 9.82 -11.49 -16.01
C ILE A 146 8.41 -10.97 -16.33
N MET A 147 7.61 -11.74 -17.08
CA MET A 147 6.21 -11.36 -17.36
C MET A 147 5.41 -11.29 -16.07
N ARG A 148 5.58 -12.26 -15.17
CA ARG A 148 4.93 -12.30 -13.87
C ARG A 148 5.27 -11.07 -13.03
N ALA A 149 6.55 -10.71 -12.92
CA ALA A 149 6.99 -9.52 -12.19
C ALA A 149 6.31 -8.24 -12.72
N ARG A 150 6.12 -8.15 -14.04
CA ARG A 150 5.43 -7.02 -14.68
C ARG A 150 3.94 -7.02 -14.36
N VAL A 151 3.26 -8.17 -14.45
CA VAL A 151 1.85 -8.33 -14.10
C VAL A 151 1.61 -7.96 -12.64
N GLU A 152 2.48 -8.41 -11.72
CA GLU A 152 2.41 -8.09 -10.29
C GLU A 152 2.38 -6.58 -10.04
N ILE A 153 3.20 -5.79 -10.74
CA ILE A 153 3.20 -4.32 -10.63
C ILE A 153 1.91 -3.72 -11.22
N ILE A 154 1.52 -4.17 -12.42
CA ILE A 154 0.33 -3.65 -13.13
C ILE A 154 -0.93 -3.85 -12.28
N ASP A 155 -1.14 -5.07 -11.78
CA ASP A 155 -2.34 -5.44 -11.05
C ASP A 155 -2.37 -4.78 -9.67
N HIS A 156 -1.21 -4.58 -9.03
CA HIS A 156 -1.11 -3.78 -7.80
C HIS A 156 -1.51 -2.32 -8.02
N ALA A 157 -0.98 -1.67 -9.07
CA ALA A 157 -1.36 -0.30 -9.40
C ALA A 157 -2.86 -0.17 -9.69
N LYS A 158 -3.45 -1.11 -10.45
CA LYS A 158 -4.90 -1.13 -10.72
C LYS A 158 -5.72 -1.32 -9.43
N ALA A 159 -5.30 -2.22 -8.56
CA ALA A 159 -5.99 -2.50 -7.30
C ALA A 159 -5.97 -1.29 -6.37
N TRP A 160 -4.82 -0.60 -6.29
CA TRP A 160 -4.68 0.66 -5.57
C TRP A 160 -5.62 1.73 -6.12
N THR A 161 -5.60 1.97 -7.44
CA THR A 161 -6.48 2.97 -8.09
C THR A 161 -7.95 2.66 -7.84
N TYR A 162 -8.35 1.39 -7.93
CA TYR A 162 -9.73 0.97 -7.66
C TYR A 162 -10.13 1.26 -6.20
N LEU A 163 -9.36 0.80 -5.22
CA LEU A 163 -9.72 0.94 -3.81
C LEU A 163 -9.75 2.41 -3.38
N LEU A 164 -8.75 3.19 -3.78
CA LEU A 164 -8.71 4.64 -3.51
C LEU A 164 -9.94 5.33 -4.11
N SER A 165 -10.24 5.06 -5.38
CA SER A 165 -11.42 5.64 -6.04
C SER A 165 -12.73 5.24 -5.38
N ALA A 166 -12.83 4.02 -4.85
CA ALA A 166 -14.01 3.53 -4.14
C ALA A 166 -14.19 4.25 -2.79
N LEU A 167 -13.10 4.37 -2.01
CA LEU A 167 -13.11 5.05 -0.71
C LEU A 167 -13.38 6.55 -0.83
N LEU A 168 -12.95 7.19 -1.91
CA LEU A 168 -13.28 8.60 -2.18
C LEU A 168 -14.76 8.82 -2.50
N LYS A 169 -15.48 7.78 -2.94
CA LYS A 169 -16.91 7.85 -3.31
C LYS A 169 -17.85 7.48 -2.16
N GLY A 170 -17.36 6.84 -1.11
CA GLY A 170 -18.22 6.39 -0.02
C GLY A 170 -17.56 5.44 0.98
N PRO A 171 -18.36 4.87 1.90
CA PRO A 171 -17.85 3.98 2.94
C PRO A 171 -17.23 2.70 2.37
N LEU A 172 -16.32 2.11 3.12
CA LEU A 172 -15.73 0.82 2.79
C LEU A 172 -16.82 -0.26 2.79
N THR A 173 -16.76 -1.19 1.85
CA THR A 173 -17.64 -2.37 1.82
C THR A 173 -16.79 -3.62 1.70
N GLU A 174 -17.36 -4.76 2.09
CA GLU A 174 -16.71 -6.07 1.91
C GLU A 174 -16.43 -6.35 0.41
N GLU A 175 -17.31 -5.90 -0.48
CA GLU A 175 -17.14 -6.02 -1.93
C GLU A 175 -15.95 -5.21 -2.45
N HIS A 176 -15.65 -4.04 -1.86
CA HIS A 176 -14.44 -3.31 -2.20
C HIS A 176 -13.19 -4.17 -1.93
N LEU A 177 -13.09 -4.78 -0.75
CA LEU A 177 -11.94 -5.62 -0.39
C LEU A 177 -11.82 -6.86 -1.29
N LEU A 178 -12.93 -7.55 -1.55
CA LEU A 178 -12.95 -8.71 -2.44
C LEU A 178 -12.59 -8.34 -3.88
N THR A 179 -13.04 -7.17 -4.36
CA THR A 179 -12.71 -6.71 -5.72
C THR A 179 -11.26 -6.27 -5.82
N THR A 180 -10.72 -5.56 -4.84
CA THR A 180 -9.29 -5.24 -4.76
C THR A 180 -8.45 -6.52 -4.79
N HIS A 181 -8.78 -7.51 -3.97
CA HIS A 181 -8.10 -8.81 -3.97
C HIS A 181 -8.24 -9.54 -5.32
N ARG A 182 -9.39 -9.42 -5.98
CA ARG A 182 -9.57 -9.98 -7.33
C ARG A 182 -8.62 -9.34 -8.33
N ILE A 183 -8.52 -8.01 -8.34
CA ILE A 183 -7.65 -7.28 -9.25
C ILE A 183 -6.19 -7.66 -9.01
N LEU A 184 -5.76 -7.79 -7.75
CA LEU A 184 -4.40 -8.19 -7.38
C LEU A 184 -3.99 -9.58 -7.88
N CYS A 185 -4.96 -10.50 -8.05
CA CYS A 185 -4.65 -11.93 -8.15
C CYS A 185 -5.17 -12.61 -9.42
N ALA A 186 -6.15 -12.02 -10.13
CA ALA A 186 -6.82 -12.69 -11.24
C ALA A 186 -5.88 -13.05 -12.40
N SER A 187 -4.84 -12.25 -12.64
CA SER A 187 -3.85 -12.51 -13.70
C SER A 187 -2.67 -13.39 -13.23
N LEU A 188 -2.70 -13.85 -11.98
CA LEU A 188 -1.61 -14.58 -11.33
C LEU A 188 -2.11 -15.94 -10.80
N PRO A 189 -2.47 -16.89 -11.68
CA PRO A 189 -3.02 -18.17 -11.24
C PRO A 189 -2.04 -18.93 -10.34
N LEU A 190 -2.59 -19.68 -9.39
CA LEU A 190 -1.83 -20.65 -8.62
C LEU A 190 -1.40 -21.81 -9.51
N GLU A 191 -0.28 -22.45 -9.20
CA GLU A 191 0.26 -23.58 -9.98
C GLU A 191 -0.72 -24.77 -10.05
N ASP A 192 -1.54 -24.94 -9.02
CA ASP A 192 -2.54 -26.00 -8.92
C ASP A 192 -3.88 -25.65 -9.60
N GLY A 193 -4.00 -24.44 -10.16
CA GLY A 193 -5.20 -23.93 -10.81
C GLY A 193 -6.35 -23.59 -9.86
N THR A 194 -6.12 -23.61 -8.54
CA THR A 194 -7.15 -23.28 -7.56
C THR A 194 -7.57 -21.81 -7.69
N PRO A 195 -8.88 -21.51 -7.87
CA PRO A 195 -9.34 -20.13 -7.89
C PRO A 195 -9.18 -19.52 -6.49
N TYR A 196 -8.58 -18.33 -6.40
CA TYR A 196 -8.37 -17.64 -5.12
C TYR A 196 -8.62 -16.12 -5.20
N ALA A 197 -8.63 -15.55 -6.40
CA ALA A 197 -8.82 -14.12 -6.62
C ALA A 197 -10.22 -13.66 -6.19
N GLY A 198 -10.26 -12.73 -5.21
CA GLY A 198 -11.49 -12.12 -4.71
C GLY A 198 -12.49 -13.06 -4.04
N ILE A 199 -12.01 -14.16 -3.46
CA ILE A 199 -12.83 -15.07 -2.64
C ILE A 199 -12.15 -15.35 -1.31
N TYR A 200 -12.93 -15.72 -0.30
CA TYR A 200 -12.35 -16.18 0.97
C TYR A 200 -11.78 -17.58 0.84
N ARG A 201 -10.65 -17.80 1.53
CA ARG A 201 -10.08 -19.14 1.67
C ARG A 201 -11.06 -20.07 2.36
N THR A 202 -11.02 -21.33 1.95
CA THR A 202 -11.83 -22.43 2.52
C THR A 202 -10.99 -23.39 3.36
N VAL A 203 -9.67 -23.18 3.39
CA VAL A 203 -8.70 -24.04 4.07
C VAL A 203 -8.00 -23.31 5.23
N PRO A 204 -7.57 -24.03 6.28
CA PRO A 204 -6.71 -23.49 7.31
C PRO A 204 -5.33 -23.14 6.73
N VAL A 205 -4.75 -22.05 7.21
CA VAL A 205 -3.41 -21.58 6.81
C VAL A 205 -2.66 -21.06 8.03
N CYS A 206 -1.34 -21.13 8.00
CA CYS A 206 -0.46 -20.60 9.05
C CYS A 206 0.76 -19.91 8.42
N ALA A 207 1.28 -18.89 9.09
CA ALA A 207 2.58 -18.29 8.81
C ALA A 207 3.54 -18.71 9.91
N GLY A 208 4.51 -19.57 9.59
CA GLY A 208 5.38 -20.22 10.59
C GLY A 208 4.56 -21.01 11.61
N PHE A 209 4.67 -20.65 12.89
CA PHE A 209 3.92 -21.27 13.99
C PHE A 209 2.59 -20.56 14.31
N THR A 210 2.28 -19.48 13.62
CA THR A 210 1.08 -18.67 13.86
C THR A 210 -0.05 -19.15 12.95
N SER A 211 -1.10 -19.69 13.55
CA SER A 211 -2.32 -20.03 12.81
C SER A 211 -3.17 -18.79 12.59
N PHE A 212 -3.61 -18.57 11.34
CA PHE A 212 -4.61 -17.54 11.05
C PHE A 212 -6.00 -18.01 11.52
N ALA A 213 -6.97 -17.08 11.51
CA ALA A 213 -8.36 -17.37 11.88
C ALA A 213 -8.92 -18.62 11.16
N PRO A 214 -9.87 -19.38 11.72
CA PRO A 214 -10.54 -20.45 10.97
C PRO A 214 -11.14 -19.95 9.65
N ALA A 215 -11.03 -20.74 8.58
CA ALA A 215 -11.56 -20.35 7.26
C ALA A 215 -13.06 -19.99 7.32
N SER A 216 -13.84 -20.75 8.10
CA SER A 216 -15.26 -20.53 8.32
C SER A 216 -15.60 -19.22 9.03
N SER A 217 -14.67 -18.62 9.78
CA SER A 217 -14.90 -17.36 10.48
C SER A 217 -14.46 -16.13 9.69
N VAL A 218 -13.63 -16.30 8.65
CA VAL A 218 -13.08 -15.17 7.86
C VAL A 218 -14.17 -14.23 7.33
N PRO A 219 -15.26 -14.71 6.69
CA PRO A 219 -16.30 -13.79 6.19
C PRO A 219 -16.97 -12.99 7.32
N GLY A 220 -17.08 -13.57 8.52
CA GLY A 220 -17.59 -12.85 9.69
C GLY A 220 -16.64 -11.77 10.17
N LEU A 221 -15.36 -12.10 10.29
CA LEU A 221 -14.32 -11.16 10.73
C LEU A 221 -14.15 -9.99 9.76
N MET A 222 -14.22 -10.24 8.44
CA MET A 222 -14.12 -9.18 7.44
C MET A 222 -15.31 -8.22 7.48
N ARG A 223 -16.52 -8.72 7.71
CA ARG A 223 -17.70 -7.85 7.93
C ARG A 223 -17.54 -6.98 9.17
N THR A 224 -16.99 -7.55 10.26
CA THR A 224 -16.67 -6.78 11.46
C THR A 224 -15.62 -5.71 11.18
N LEU A 225 -14.51 -6.06 10.51
CA LEU A 225 -13.46 -5.12 10.13
C LEU A 225 -14.02 -3.93 9.33
N VAL A 226 -14.86 -4.21 8.33
CA VAL A 226 -15.50 -3.16 7.51
C VAL A 226 -16.44 -2.28 8.36
N SER A 227 -17.23 -2.89 9.25
CA SER A 227 -18.11 -2.16 10.16
C SER A 227 -17.32 -1.24 11.10
N ASP A 228 -16.25 -1.75 11.69
CA ASP A 228 -15.42 -1.04 12.65
C ASP A 228 -14.64 0.10 11.97
N TYR A 229 -14.12 -0.12 10.76
CA TYR A 229 -13.48 0.92 9.95
C TYR A 229 -14.43 2.07 9.68
N ASN A 230 -15.63 1.78 9.17
CA ASN A 230 -16.62 2.81 8.87
C ASN A 230 -17.09 3.54 10.14
N LEU A 231 -17.19 2.84 11.27
CA LEU A 231 -17.51 3.45 12.56
C LEU A 231 -16.40 4.38 13.04
N ALA A 232 -15.13 4.01 12.86
CA ALA A 232 -13.99 4.86 13.18
C ALA A 232 -13.99 6.14 12.34
N ILE A 233 -14.22 6.03 11.03
CA ILE A 233 -14.37 7.18 10.12
C ILE A 233 -15.56 8.06 10.54
N HIS A 234 -16.71 7.47 10.89
CA HIS A 234 -17.87 8.23 11.36
C HIS A 234 -17.59 8.98 12.66
N ARG A 235 -16.92 8.34 13.63
CA ARG A 235 -16.55 8.99 14.89
C ARG A 235 -15.55 10.12 14.68
N ALA A 236 -14.58 9.94 13.80
CA ALA A 236 -13.65 11.00 13.42
C ALA A 236 -14.38 12.17 12.74
N THR A 237 -15.35 11.86 11.89
CA THR A 237 -16.27 12.80 11.24
C THR A 237 -17.04 13.64 12.27
N GLU A 238 -17.67 13.00 13.26
CA GLU A 238 -18.39 13.70 14.33
C GLU A 238 -17.47 14.56 15.21
N ARG A 239 -16.24 14.13 15.43
CA ARG A 239 -15.24 14.85 16.24
C ARG A 239 -14.56 15.99 15.49
N GLY A 240 -14.58 15.96 14.15
CA GLY A 240 -13.82 16.88 13.31
C GLY A 240 -12.32 16.63 13.28
N SER A 241 -11.86 15.46 13.75
CA SER A 241 -10.43 15.10 13.75
C SER A 241 -10.20 13.60 13.57
N LEU A 242 -9.16 13.27 12.80
CA LEU A 242 -8.69 11.91 12.54
C LEU A 242 -7.16 11.86 12.69
N ASP A 243 -6.67 10.89 13.45
CA ASP A 243 -5.27 10.48 13.38
C ASP A 243 -5.12 9.36 12.34
N PRO A 244 -4.56 9.64 11.15
CA PRO A 244 -4.43 8.67 10.08
C PRO A 244 -3.42 7.57 10.40
N PHE A 245 -2.44 7.80 11.30
CA PHE A 245 -1.47 6.78 11.68
C PHE A 245 -2.09 5.75 12.61
N THR A 246 -2.83 6.21 13.62
CA THR A 246 -3.57 5.32 14.50
C THR A 246 -4.60 4.51 13.70
N LEU A 247 -5.35 5.15 12.80
CA LEU A 247 -6.31 4.45 11.95
C LEU A 247 -5.60 3.40 11.06
N ALA A 248 -4.51 3.78 10.38
CA ALA A 248 -3.79 2.83 9.53
C ALA A 248 -3.22 1.66 10.33
N ALA A 249 -2.63 1.91 11.50
CA ALA A 249 -2.07 0.88 12.35
C ALA A 249 -3.13 -0.08 12.91
N GLU A 250 -4.31 0.43 13.28
CA GLU A 250 -5.41 -0.40 13.79
C GLU A 250 -5.96 -1.36 12.72
N PHE A 251 -6.07 -0.90 11.47
CA PHE A 251 -6.70 -1.68 10.39
C PHE A 251 -5.71 -2.46 9.51
N ALA A 252 -4.40 -2.25 9.66
CA ALA A 252 -3.37 -3.02 8.96
C ALA A 252 -2.92 -4.29 9.71
N HIS A 253 -3.30 -4.45 10.98
CA HIS A 253 -2.75 -5.45 11.90
C HIS A 253 -3.72 -6.60 12.24
#